data_AF-A0A2V6NN67-F1
#
_entry.id   AF-A0A2V6NN67-F1
#
_cell.length_a   1.000
_cell.length_b   1.000
_cell.length_c   1.000
_cell.angle_alpha   90.00
_cell.angle_beta   90.00
_cell.angle_gamma   90.00
#
_symmetry.space_group_name_H-M   'P 1'
#
loop_
_entity.id
_entity.type
_entity.pdbx_description
1 polymer ?
#
loop_
_entity_poly.entity_id
_entity_poly.type
_entity_poly.pdbx_seq_one_letter_code
_entity_poly.pdbx_strand_id
1 'polypeptide(L)'
;MPHAQSRTASSPPFRGVGPFRPVALGVVALLAAFGPPPAAASTVVVPDDSSTVQSAIDSGADTVSVREGNYAEAPLVERNLVLRGIGIARRPRLAGLMVTNRDRPSPDGSSVSGFDVSGTVTYQNAANKSPIWVNFSDCSMDNGLLVYANDPDAHCMLTLSRCHLPYASGGLDYISMEADTLDSGVSWSLWGQSAVFIQNCWFKGATGAAITISRETSGTIAHNRIENYAVSVSAPEATLTMDGNTISGCGTGIDVRAEAYVTNNVIRGCGVGIYCTSYGSVRLINNTILNASSDGINVQAADDLGVGGNIVGSCGGNGIVIWGNYSGQYNDVSVRNNTIFNNRGSGVVWGVQPPTYSAMVQNNISFANASWGLTAQPGTRFSLGCNDWFGNDAGATSGVGKDSTDLSVDPMFCDVAGADVRLNSASPLLNVAGCGQIGALGVGCGVTPTLVQRFTAGRVSVGIRVIWEVEEGATATAIWVERAEGLNGQAWTQPVMERSIEGGTVVELDRSALPDRTYWYRLVARDGGKVTVLDPGILVEAQARLAFGLVEVGPSPGSGPVRIAFSLASASAIEIDVFDIQGRRVASPAHGTWPAGTQEVAWDGRTRSGQSAPAGLYLVRYRYPGGQDRRRIVRVQ
;
A
#
# COMPACT_ATOMS: atom_id res chain seq x y z
N MET A 1 -42.62 -39.31 63.24
CA MET A 1 -43.45 -39.35 62.02
C MET A 1 -43.60 -37.94 61.50
N PRO A 2 -43.70 -37.69 60.17
CA PRO A 2 -43.18 -38.44 59.01
C PRO A 2 -42.06 -37.59 58.30
N HIS A 3 -41.18 -38.05 57.38
CA HIS A 3 -41.35 -38.68 56.04
C HIS A 3 -42.30 -37.87 55.11
N ALA A 4 -42.07 -37.66 53.80
CA ALA A 4 -40.94 -37.78 52.86
C ALA A 4 -41.26 -36.86 51.63
N GLN A 5 -40.55 -36.71 50.50
CA GLN A 5 -39.46 -37.42 49.80
C GLN A 5 -38.48 -36.41 49.13
N SER A 6 -37.56 -36.86 48.28
CA SER A 6 -36.60 -36.08 47.47
C SER A 6 -37.00 -35.90 46.00
N ARG A 7 -36.43 -34.91 45.31
CA ARG A 7 -36.26 -34.90 43.84
C ARG A 7 -34.88 -34.39 43.46
N THR A 8 -34.17 -35.18 42.65
CA THR A 8 -32.93 -34.81 41.96
C THR A 8 -33.25 -34.27 40.57
N ALA A 9 -32.43 -33.36 40.05
CA ALA A 9 -32.48 -32.90 38.66
C ALA A 9 -31.28 -33.45 37.89
N SER A 10 -31.53 -34.04 36.72
CA SER A 10 -30.51 -34.65 35.86
C SER A 10 -30.44 -33.95 34.51
N SER A 11 -29.22 -33.60 34.09
CA SER A 11 -28.94 -33.02 32.77
C SER A 11 -28.97 -34.10 31.66
N PRO A 12 -29.47 -33.80 30.45
CA PRO A 12 -29.46 -34.74 29.33
C PRO A 12 -28.11 -34.74 28.57
N PRO A 13 -27.76 -35.83 27.85
CA PRO A 13 -26.45 -36.01 27.22
C PRO A 13 -26.36 -35.50 25.77
N PHE A 14 -25.11 -35.31 25.32
CA PHE A 14 -24.71 -34.94 23.96
C PHE A 14 -25.22 -35.92 22.88
N ARG A 15 -25.52 -35.39 21.68
CA ARG A 15 -25.58 -36.15 20.41
C ARG A 15 -24.57 -35.59 19.42
N GLY A 16 -23.75 -36.46 18.84
CA GLY A 16 -22.74 -36.10 17.83
C GLY A 16 -23.34 -35.88 16.44
N VAL A 17 -22.66 -35.05 15.63
CA VAL A 17 -23.02 -34.75 14.24
C VAL A 17 -22.13 -35.57 13.30
N GLY A 18 -22.76 -36.34 12.40
CA GLY A 18 -22.10 -37.04 11.30
C GLY A 18 -22.00 -36.19 10.02
N PRO A 19 -21.22 -36.64 9.01
CA PRO A 19 -20.78 -35.78 7.91
C PRO A 19 -21.85 -35.59 6.81
N PHE A 20 -21.96 -34.36 6.30
CA PHE A 20 -22.77 -34.05 5.11
C PHE A 20 -22.01 -34.36 3.81
N ARG A 21 -22.71 -34.96 2.84
CA ARG A 21 -22.28 -35.12 1.44
C ARG A 21 -22.96 -34.06 0.56
N PRO A 22 -22.33 -33.57 -0.51
CA PRO A 22 -22.97 -32.66 -1.45
C PRO A 22 -23.96 -33.41 -2.37
N VAL A 23 -25.06 -32.74 -2.72
CA VAL A 23 -25.99 -33.18 -3.77
C VAL A 23 -25.96 -32.15 -4.89
N ALA A 24 -25.56 -32.58 -6.08
CA ALA A 24 -25.69 -31.78 -7.29
C ALA A 24 -27.07 -32.01 -7.92
N LEU A 25 -27.72 -30.93 -8.35
CA LEU A 25 -28.91 -30.97 -9.21
C LEU A 25 -28.82 -29.79 -10.19
N GLY A 26 -28.68 -30.10 -11.47
CA GLY A 26 -28.91 -29.15 -12.56
C GLY A 26 -30.22 -29.50 -13.28
N VAL A 27 -30.74 -28.54 -14.05
CA VAL A 27 -31.79 -28.58 -15.10
C VAL A 27 -32.34 -27.15 -15.17
N VAL A 28 -32.59 -26.44 -16.26
CA VAL A 28 -32.44 -26.53 -17.73
C VAL A 28 -32.76 -25.09 -18.19
N ALA A 29 -32.17 -24.60 -19.29
CA ALA A 29 -32.51 -23.28 -19.82
C ALA A 29 -33.88 -23.27 -20.53
N LEU A 30 -34.64 -22.19 -20.38
CA LEU A 30 -35.73 -21.84 -21.30
C LEU A 30 -35.49 -20.43 -21.86
N LEU A 31 -35.39 -20.33 -23.17
CA LEU A 31 -35.32 -19.07 -23.90
C LEU A 31 -36.74 -18.54 -24.17
N ALA A 32 -37.03 -17.32 -23.73
CA ALA A 32 -38.16 -16.52 -24.21
C ALA A 32 -37.74 -15.04 -24.22
N ALA A 33 -37.39 -14.54 -25.40
CA ALA A 33 -36.96 -13.15 -25.58
C ALA A 33 -38.17 -12.26 -25.91
N PHE A 34 -38.57 -11.38 -24.98
CA PHE A 34 -39.38 -10.18 -25.24
C PHE A 34 -39.13 -9.12 -24.14
N GLY A 35 -37.87 -8.72 -23.98
CA GLY A 35 -37.55 -7.38 -23.47
C GLY A 35 -37.32 -6.43 -24.65
N PRO A 36 -37.42 -5.10 -24.47
CA PRO A 36 -36.76 -4.19 -25.42
C PRO A 36 -35.28 -4.59 -25.52
N PRO A 37 -34.63 -4.46 -26.68
CA PRO A 37 -33.19 -4.69 -26.76
C PRO A 37 -32.50 -3.82 -25.71
N PRO A 38 -31.47 -4.31 -24.99
CA PRO A 38 -30.69 -3.45 -24.13
C PRO A 38 -30.23 -2.27 -24.98
N ALA A 39 -30.56 -1.04 -24.55
CA ALA A 39 -30.14 0.15 -25.26
C ALA A 39 -28.61 0.07 -25.39
N ALA A 40 -28.11 0.03 -26.62
CA ALA A 40 -26.69 -0.13 -26.86
C ALA A 40 -25.98 1.08 -26.23
N ALA A 41 -25.12 0.82 -25.24
CA ALA A 41 -24.45 1.86 -24.46
C ALA A 41 -23.79 2.86 -25.42
N SER A 42 -24.34 4.08 -25.43
CA SER A 42 -24.04 5.09 -26.41
C SER A 42 -22.67 5.69 -26.12
N THR A 43 -21.78 5.65 -27.11
CA THR A 43 -20.41 6.16 -26.99
C THR A 43 -20.20 7.30 -27.95
N VAL A 44 -19.63 8.41 -27.46
CA VAL A 44 -19.19 9.55 -28.25
C VAL A 44 -17.69 9.75 -28.05
N VAL A 45 -16.93 9.86 -29.15
CA VAL A 45 -15.49 10.08 -29.13
C VAL A 45 -15.19 11.56 -29.39
N VAL A 46 -14.30 12.14 -28.58
CA VAL A 46 -13.87 13.53 -28.72
C VAL A 46 -12.42 13.55 -29.23
N PRO A 47 -12.09 14.30 -30.30
CA PRO A 47 -12.95 15.25 -31.05
C PRO A 47 -13.71 14.64 -32.25
N ASP A 48 -13.68 13.32 -32.46
CA ASP A 48 -14.14 12.66 -33.68
C ASP A 48 -15.65 12.84 -33.97
N ASP A 49 -16.49 12.60 -32.96
CA ASP A 49 -17.96 12.63 -33.04
C ASP A 49 -18.55 13.93 -32.45
N SER A 50 -17.77 14.66 -31.66
CA SER A 50 -18.18 15.90 -30.99
C SER A 50 -16.99 16.83 -30.77
N SER A 51 -17.15 18.14 -30.99
CA SER A 51 -16.03 19.09 -31.01
C SER A 51 -15.45 19.42 -29.63
N THR A 52 -16.19 19.19 -28.55
CA THR A 52 -15.72 19.41 -27.17
C THR A 52 -16.21 18.28 -26.24
N VAL A 53 -15.55 18.14 -25.08
CA VAL A 53 -15.92 17.18 -24.03
C VAL A 53 -17.28 17.53 -23.44
N GLN A 54 -17.58 18.82 -23.19
CA GLN A 54 -18.90 19.23 -22.71
C GLN A 54 -20.00 18.86 -23.71
N SER A 55 -19.85 19.17 -25.01
CA SER A 55 -20.88 18.84 -26.00
C SER A 55 -21.07 17.32 -26.19
N ALA A 56 -20.04 16.52 -25.89
CA ALA A 56 -20.15 15.07 -25.84
C ALA A 56 -20.94 14.58 -24.61
N ILE A 57 -20.78 15.22 -23.46
CA ILE A 57 -21.57 14.94 -22.24
C ILE A 57 -23.04 15.34 -22.45
N ASP A 58 -23.28 16.53 -23.02
CA ASP A 58 -24.60 17.09 -23.27
C ASP A 58 -25.42 16.29 -24.30
N SER A 59 -24.74 15.52 -25.17
CA SER A 59 -25.38 14.63 -26.15
C SER A 59 -26.23 13.51 -25.53
N GLY A 60 -26.09 13.26 -24.23
CA GLY A 60 -26.75 12.17 -23.52
C GLY A 60 -26.03 10.82 -23.58
N ALA A 61 -24.83 10.75 -24.17
CA ALA A 61 -24.06 9.52 -24.31
C ALA A 61 -23.71 8.86 -22.96
N ASP A 62 -23.86 7.53 -22.85
CA ASP A 62 -23.50 6.76 -21.64
C ASP A 62 -21.99 6.75 -21.40
N THR A 63 -21.19 6.83 -22.46
CA THR A 63 -19.72 6.89 -22.43
C THR A 63 -19.20 8.03 -23.30
N VAL A 64 -18.29 8.83 -22.75
CA VAL A 64 -17.52 9.85 -23.48
C VAL A 64 -16.05 9.45 -23.47
N SER A 65 -15.50 9.15 -24.65
CA SER A 65 -14.10 8.76 -24.83
C SER A 65 -13.29 9.92 -25.39
N VAL A 66 -12.29 10.40 -24.65
CA VAL A 66 -11.52 11.60 -25.02
C VAL A 66 -10.13 11.19 -25.52
N ARG A 67 -9.79 11.56 -26.75
CA ARG A 67 -8.47 11.31 -27.34
C ARG A 67 -7.40 12.21 -26.72
N GLU A 68 -6.14 11.82 -26.86
CA GLU A 68 -4.98 12.63 -26.47
C GLU A 68 -5.07 14.07 -27.04
N GLY A 69 -4.94 15.06 -26.16
CA GLY A 69 -5.09 16.47 -26.49
C GLY A 69 -5.14 17.35 -25.24
N ASN A 70 -5.01 18.65 -25.43
CA ASN A 70 -5.24 19.66 -24.39
C ASN A 70 -6.59 20.31 -24.63
N TYR A 71 -7.53 20.13 -23.71
CA TYR A 71 -8.89 20.64 -23.78
C TYR A 71 -9.02 21.81 -22.81
N ALA A 72 -9.26 23.00 -23.35
CA ALA A 72 -9.32 24.25 -22.57
C ALA A 72 -10.61 24.40 -21.73
N GLU A 73 -11.50 23.42 -21.80
CA GLU A 73 -12.76 23.37 -21.05
C GLU A 73 -12.60 22.68 -19.69
N ALA A 74 -13.49 23.02 -18.76
CA ALA A 74 -13.66 22.33 -17.49
C ALA A 74 -15.04 21.67 -17.50
N PRO A 75 -15.16 20.38 -17.91
CA PRO A 75 -16.46 19.76 -18.12
C PRO A 75 -17.27 19.60 -16.83
N LEU A 76 -18.59 19.68 -16.97
CA LEU A 76 -19.58 19.46 -15.93
C LEU A 76 -20.36 18.18 -16.23
N VAL A 77 -20.27 17.21 -15.32
CA VAL A 77 -20.94 15.91 -15.37
C VAL A 77 -22.09 15.92 -14.36
N GLU A 78 -23.34 16.13 -14.79
CA GLU A 78 -24.53 16.25 -13.92
C GLU A 78 -25.37 14.95 -13.81
N ARG A 79 -24.84 13.85 -14.35
CA ARG A 79 -25.48 12.52 -14.46
C ARG A 79 -24.41 11.42 -14.48
N ASN A 80 -24.83 10.18 -14.27
CA ASN A 80 -23.96 9.02 -14.48
C ASN A 80 -23.40 8.99 -15.90
N LEU A 81 -22.09 8.77 -15.96
CA LEU A 81 -21.29 8.83 -17.16
C LEU A 81 -20.01 7.99 -16.96
N VAL A 82 -19.58 7.31 -18.02
CA VAL A 82 -18.20 6.81 -18.14
C VAL A 82 -17.40 7.83 -18.94
N LEU A 83 -16.64 8.69 -18.26
CA LEU A 83 -15.72 9.63 -18.89
C LEU A 83 -14.33 9.01 -18.92
N ARG A 84 -13.79 8.72 -20.12
CA ARG A 84 -12.55 7.95 -20.27
C ARG A 84 -11.55 8.59 -21.21
N GLY A 85 -10.34 8.80 -20.74
CA GLY A 85 -9.18 9.10 -21.57
C GLY A 85 -8.72 7.87 -22.34
N ILE A 86 -8.63 8.02 -23.66
CA ILE A 86 -8.17 7.00 -24.61
C ILE A 86 -6.91 7.45 -25.36
N GLY A 87 -6.14 8.37 -24.77
CA GLY A 87 -4.83 8.77 -25.27
C GLY A 87 -3.79 7.65 -25.18
N ILE A 88 -2.81 7.67 -26.09
CA ILE A 88 -1.87 6.54 -26.30
C ILE A 88 -0.47 6.89 -25.78
N ALA A 89 0.03 8.09 -26.10
CA ALA A 89 1.32 8.57 -25.61
C ALA A 89 1.18 9.42 -24.35
N ARG A 90 0.06 10.13 -24.20
CA ARG A 90 -0.30 10.94 -23.03
C ARG A 90 -1.79 10.81 -22.70
N ARG A 91 -2.14 11.02 -21.44
CA ARG A 91 -3.53 11.22 -21.03
C ARG A 91 -4.06 12.51 -21.67
N PRO A 92 -5.34 12.59 -22.10
CA PRO A 92 -5.98 13.87 -22.36
C PRO A 92 -5.91 14.78 -21.15
N ARG A 93 -5.64 16.06 -21.39
CA ARG A 93 -5.55 17.09 -20.34
C ARG A 93 -6.78 18.00 -20.36
N LEU A 94 -7.54 18.02 -19.28
CA LEU A 94 -8.68 18.92 -19.08
C LEU A 94 -8.26 20.17 -18.30
N ALA A 95 -8.88 21.32 -18.58
CA ALA A 95 -8.59 22.56 -17.84
C ALA A 95 -9.18 22.55 -16.41
N GLY A 96 -10.16 21.68 -16.15
CA GLY A 96 -10.79 21.41 -14.85
C GLY A 96 -11.79 20.26 -15.00
N LEU A 97 -12.50 19.88 -13.94
CA LEU A 97 -13.58 18.89 -14.02
C LEU A 97 -14.52 19.03 -12.81
N MET A 98 -15.83 18.99 -13.05
CA MET A 98 -16.85 18.97 -12.00
C MET A 98 -17.81 17.80 -12.19
N VAL A 99 -18.07 17.04 -11.11
CA VAL A 99 -19.00 15.90 -11.08
C VAL A 99 -20.09 16.16 -10.03
N THR A 100 -21.35 16.04 -10.41
CA THR A 100 -22.51 16.34 -9.56
C THR A 100 -23.76 15.53 -9.95
N ASN A 101 -24.79 15.56 -9.10
CA ASN A 101 -26.07 14.84 -9.21
C ASN A 101 -27.27 15.80 -9.40
N ARG A 102 -27.03 17.01 -9.90
CA ARG A 102 -28.02 18.10 -9.95
C ARG A 102 -29.31 17.71 -10.67
N ASP A 103 -29.20 17.06 -11.83
CA ASP A 103 -30.33 16.92 -12.75
C ASP A 103 -31.05 15.56 -12.69
N ARG A 104 -30.40 14.50 -12.16
CA ARG A 104 -31.06 13.21 -11.95
C ARG A 104 -30.61 12.51 -10.65
N PRO A 105 -31.54 12.01 -9.82
CA PRO A 105 -31.20 11.02 -8.79
C PRO A 105 -30.82 9.70 -9.45
N SER A 106 -29.73 9.05 -9.01
CA SER A 106 -29.34 7.74 -9.56
C SER A 106 -28.44 6.91 -8.61
N PRO A 107 -28.61 5.59 -8.54
CA PRO A 107 -27.78 4.71 -7.71
C PRO A 107 -26.48 4.20 -8.39
N ASP A 108 -26.31 4.33 -9.71
CA ASP A 108 -25.29 3.54 -10.45
C ASP A 108 -23.90 4.21 -10.58
N GLY A 109 -23.74 5.46 -10.11
CA GLY A 109 -22.46 6.17 -10.05
C GLY A 109 -21.88 6.71 -11.37
N SER A 110 -20.87 7.56 -11.24
CA SER A 110 -20.04 8.09 -12.33
C SER A 110 -18.62 7.55 -12.25
N SER A 111 -17.99 7.32 -13.41
CA SER A 111 -16.58 6.92 -13.48
C SER A 111 -15.79 7.85 -14.39
N VAL A 112 -14.63 8.29 -13.89
CA VAL A 112 -13.69 9.15 -14.61
C VAL A 112 -12.34 8.44 -14.62
N SER A 113 -11.73 8.26 -15.79
CA SER A 113 -10.44 7.55 -15.85
C SER A 113 -9.50 8.01 -16.94
N GLY A 114 -8.19 7.96 -16.68
CA GLY A 114 -7.17 8.19 -17.70
C GLY A 114 -6.96 9.65 -18.11
N PHE A 115 -7.17 10.62 -17.21
CA PHE A 115 -7.03 12.05 -17.48
C PHE A 115 -5.88 12.69 -16.70
N ASP A 116 -5.29 13.73 -17.28
CA ASP A 116 -4.62 14.78 -16.51
C ASP A 116 -5.61 15.95 -16.37
N VAL A 117 -5.72 16.56 -15.19
CA VAL A 117 -6.58 17.72 -14.96
C VAL A 117 -5.75 18.85 -14.38
N SER A 118 -5.64 19.96 -15.11
CA SER A 118 -4.79 21.08 -14.69
C SER A 118 -5.46 22.00 -13.67
N GLY A 119 -6.78 22.08 -13.67
CA GLY A 119 -7.58 22.77 -12.65
C GLY A 119 -7.93 21.86 -11.49
N THR A 120 -8.56 22.41 -10.46
CA THR A 120 -9.13 21.61 -9.36
C THR A 120 -10.24 20.71 -9.90
N VAL A 121 -10.28 19.47 -9.42
CA VAL A 121 -11.40 18.56 -9.62
C VAL A 121 -12.41 18.80 -8.50
N THR A 122 -13.69 18.93 -8.85
CA THR A 122 -14.78 19.17 -7.91
C THR A 122 -15.77 18.01 -7.92
N TYR A 123 -15.98 17.40 -6.77
CA TYR A 123 -17.13 16.55 -6.49
C TYR A 123 -18.16 17.41 -5.74
N GLN A 124 -19.42 17.42 -6.17
CA GLN A 124 -20.47 18.16 -5.46
C GLN A 124 -21.78 17.37 -5.38
N ASN A 125 -22.27 17.11 -4.17
CA ASN A 125 -23.65 16.69 -3.98
C ASN A 125 -24.56 17.93 -3.91
N ALA A 126 -25.58 17.98 -4.75
CA ALA A 126 -26.58 19.04 -4.76
C ALA A 126 -27.66 18.77 -3.70
N ALA A 127 -28.01 19.78 -2.90
CA ALA A 127 -28.91 19.63 -1.75
C ALA A 127 -30.26 18.95 -2.08
N ASN A 128 -30.71 18.04 -1.22
CA ASN A 128 -31.93 17.24 -1.36
C ASN A 128 -31.93 16.32 -2.62
N LYS A 129 -30.77 15.79 -3.02
CA LYS A 129 -30.63 14.82 -4.12
C LYS A 129 -30.16 13.47 -3.60
N SER A 130 -30.48 12.43 -4.37
CA SER A 130 -30.10 11.04 -4.07
C SER A 130 -28.57 10.85 -4.03
N PRO A 131 -28.10 9.71 -3.47
CA PRO A 131 -26.69 9.37 -3.38
C PRO A 131 -25.92 9.60 -4.68
N ILE A 132 -24.67 10.03 -4.55
CA ILE A 132 -23.75 10.18 -5.67
C ILE A 132 -22.49 9.37 -5.38
N TRP A 133 -22.16 8.49 -6.31
CA TRP A 133 -20.97 7.63 -6.22
C TRP A 133 -20.04 8.05 -7.35
N VAL A 134 -18.77 8.33 -7.03
CA VAL A 134 -17.79 8.73 -8.04
C VAL A 134 -16.51 7.91 -7.90
N ASN A 135 -16.08 7.29 -8.99
CA ASN A 135 -14.80 6.60 -9.09
C ASN A 135 -13.85 7.37 -10.00
N PHE A 136 -12.69 7.80 -9.47
CA PHE A 136 -11.56 8.26 -10.27
C PHE A 136 -10.50 7.16 -10.33
N SER A 137 -10.03 6.83 -11.53
CA SER A 137 -8.94 5.87 -11.69
C SER A 137 -7.93 6.27 -12.76
N ASP A 138 -6.64 6.01 -12.51
CA ASP A 138 -5.58 6.34 -13.46
C ASP A 138 -5.57 7.83 -13.87
N CYS A 139 -5.71 8.74 -12.90
CA CYS A 139 -5.76 10.20 -13.14
C CYS A 139 -4.53 10.94 -12.58
N SER A 140 -4.29 12.16 -13.06
CA SER A 140 -3.43 13.17 -12.43
C SER A 140 -4.27 14.43 -12.21
N MET A 141 -4.25 15.01 -11.01
CA MET A 141 -5.06 16.18 -10.65
C MET A 141 -4.15 17.27 -10.09
N ASP A 142 -3.61 18.12 -10.96
CA ASP A 142 -2.51 19.05 -10.63
C ASP A 142 -2.87 20.04 -9.51
N ASN A 143 -4.17 20.36 -9.36
CA ASN A 143 -4.70 21.27 -8.33
C ASN A 143 -5.69 20.59 -7.38
N GLY A 144 -5.55 19.27 -7.18
CA GLY A 144 -6.23 18.50 -6.13
C GLY A 144 -7.72 18.23 -6.39
N LEU A 145 -8.35 17.61 -5.39
CA LEU A 145 -9.76 17.22 -5.38
C LEU A 145 -10.49 17.86 -4.19
N LEU A 146 -11.56 18.60 -4.47
CA LEU A 146 -12.44 19.17 -3.44
C LEU A 146 -13.81 18.50 -3.48
N VAL A 147 -14.29 18.05 -2.32
CA VAL A 147 -15.57 17.37 -2.14
C VAL A 147 -16.53 18.26 -1.35
N TYR A 148 -17.58 18.73 -2.03
CA TYR A 148 -18.69 19.47 -1.47
C TYR A 148 -19.95 18.59 -1.38
N ALA A 149 -19.90 17.57 -0.52
CA ALA A 149 -21.12 17.11 0.12
C ALA A 149 -21.36 17.96 1.36
N ASN A 150 -22.62 18.33 1.63
CA ASN A 150 -23.03 19.10 2.82
C ASN A 150 -24.22 18.45 3.56
N ASP A 151 -24.60 17.23 3.17
CA ASP A 151 -25.82 16.56 3.58
C ASP A 151 -25.48 15.15 4.12
N PRO A 152 -25.62 14.90 5.43
CA PRO A 152 -25.28 13.62 6.05
C PRO A 152 -26.21 12.47 5.65
N ASP A 153 -27.39 12.75 5.11
CA ASP A 153 -28.34 11.73 4.66
C ASP A 153 -28.12 11.34 3.18
N ALA A 154 -27.20 12.01 2.47
CA ALA A 154 -27.05 11.91 1.02
C ALA A 154 -26.00 10.90 0.52
N HIS A 155 -25.60 9.92 1.36
CA HIS A 155 -24.69 8.78 1.07
C HIS A 155 -23.65 9.03 -0.05
N CYS A 156 -22.72 9.94 0.20
CA CYS A 156 -21.71 10.36 -0.77
C CYS A 156 -20.51 9.40 -0.78
N MET A 157 -20.35 8.62 -1.85
CA MET A 157 -19.25 7.65 -1.98
C MET A 157 -18.19 8.15 -2.96
N LEU A 158 -16.91 8.04 -2.58
CA LEU A 158 -15.77 8.33 -3.43
C LEU A 158 -14.80 7.13 -3.46
N THR A 159 -14.33 6.79 -4.65
CA THR A 159 -13.18 5.88 -4.83
C THR A 159 -12.10 6.57 -5.65
N LEU A 160 -10.87 6.49 -5.17
CA LEU A 160 -9.65 6.87 -5.90
C LEU A 160 -8.81 5.59 -6.11
N SER A 161 -8.23 5.42 -7.30
CA SER A 161 -7.24 4.36 -7.53
C SER A 161 -6.20 4.72 -8.58
N ARG A 162 -4.91 4.49 -8.27
CA ARG A 162 -3.77 4.86 -9.14
C ARG A 162 -3.81 6.33 -9.60
N CYS A 163 -4.34 7.22 -8.76
CA CYS A 163 -4.38 8.66 -8.99
C CYS A 163 -3.15 9.34 -8.39
N HIS A 164 -2.72 10.44 -9.03
CA HIS A 164 -1.73 11.36 -8.47
C HIS A 164 -2.38 12.74 -8.27
N LEU A 165 -2.21 13.32 -7.08
CA LEU A 165 -2.81 14.60 -6.71
C LEU A 165 -2.07 15.22 -5.52
N PRO A 166 -1.99 16.55 -5.38
CA PRO A 166 -1.35 17.16 -4.22
C PRO A 166 -2.19 16.94 -2.96
N TYR A 167 -3.51 17.17 -3.02
CA TYR A 167 -4.40 17.00 -1.87
C TYR A 167 -5.80 16.57 -2.28
N ALA A 168 -6.54 15.99 -1.33
CA ALA A 168 -7.98 15.78 -1.45
C ALA A 168 -8.68 16.09 -0.11
N SER A 169 -9.83 16.76 -0.14
CA SER A 169 -10.55 17.05 1.10
C SER A 169 -12.04 17.26 0.93
N GLY A 170 -12.80 16.95 1.99
CA GLY A 170 -14.21 17.32 2.12
C GLY A 170 -15.05 16.37 2.96
N GLY A 171 -16.37 16.54 2.86
CA GLY A 171 -17.36 15.68 3.52
C GLY A 171 -17.76 14.49 2.64
N LEU A 172 -17.84 13.29 3.22
CA LEU A 172 -18.22 12.06 2.53
C LEU A 172 -19.00 11.12 3.46
N ASP A 173 -19.70 10.16 2.87
CA ASP A 173 -20.18 8.97 3.58
C ASP A 173 -19.14 7.85 3.46
N TYR A 174 -18.58 7.59 2.28
CA TYR A 174 -17.58 6.53 2.06
C TYR A 174 -16.36 7.02 1.28
N ILE A 175 -15.18 6.54 1.67
CA ILE A 175 -13.93 6.74 0.94
C ILE A 175 -13.16 5.42 0.78
N SER A 176 -12.77 5.12 -0.45
CA SER A 176 -11.74 4.14 -0.79
C SER A 176 -10.60 4.81 -1.56
N MET A 177 -9.36 4.52 -1.18
CA MET A 177 -8.13 4.97 -1.85
C MET A 177 -7.19 3.77 -2.01
N GLU A 178 -6.70 3.55 -3.23
CA GLU A 178 -5.85 2.39 -3.55
C GLU A 178 -4.72 2.73 -4.54
N ALA A 179 -3.47 2.54 -4.09
CA ALA A 179 -2.27 2.81 -4.88
C ALA A 179 -2.19 4.27 -5.41
N ASP A 180 -2.81 5.21 -4.70
CA ASP A 180 -2.75 6.64 -5.00
C ASP A 180 -1.45 7.25 -4.48
N THR A 181 -1.01 8.35 -5.09
CA THR A 181 0.17 9.12 -4.66
C THR A 181 -0.21 10.56 -4.33
N LEU A 182 0.13 11.00 -3.12
CA LEU A 182 -0.22 12.31 -2.57
C LEU A 182 1.06 13.12 -2.31
N ASP A 183 1.19 14.31 -2.91
CA ASP A 183 2.32 15.23 -2.63
C ASP A 183 2.01 16.23 -1.49
N SER A 184 0.83 16.10 -0.87
CA SER A 184 0.45 16.75 0.40
C SER A 184 -0.42 15.79 1.19
N GLY A 185 -1.71 16.00 1.37
CA GLY A 185 -2.48 15.12 2.26
C GLY A 185 -3.97 15.02 1.96
N VAL A 186 -4.64 14.15 2.71
CA VAL A 186 -6.09 14.01 2.66
C VAL A 186 -6.75 14.38 3.99
N SER A 187 -7.91 15.03 3.90
CA SER A 187 -8.71 15.43 5.06
C SER A 187 -10.18 15.10 4.81
N TRP A 188 -10.63 14.00 5.39
CA TRP A 188 -11.99 13.49 5.24
C TRP A 188 -12.79 13.67 6.54
N SER A 189 -13.95 14.31 6.43
CA SER A 189 -14.94 14.42 7.51
C SER A 189 -16.11 13.50 7.18
N LEU A 190 -16.26 12.38 7.88
CA LEU A 190 -17.26 11.38 7.52
C LEU A 190 -18.53 11.43 8.37
N TRP A 191 -19.63 10.90 7.83
CA TRP A 191 -20.92 10.80 8.50
C TRP A 191 -21.39 9.34 8.48
N GLY A 192 -22.31 8.97 9.38
CA GLY A 192 -22.89 7.61 9.42
C GLY A 192 -21.97 6.51 9.99
N GLN A 193 -22.48 5.27 10.03
CA GLN A 193 -21.72 4.06 10.39
C GLN A 193 -20.81 3.60 9.24
N SER A 194 -19.97 4.51 8.78
CA SER A 194 -19.36 4.38 7.47
C SER A 194 -17.88 4.01 7.55
N ALA A 195 -17.34 3.59 6.41
CA ALA A 195 -16.07 2.88 6.33
C ALA A 195 -15.03 3.65 5.50
N VAL A 196 -13.90 3.96 6.14
CA VAL A 196 -12.69 4.49 5.51
C VAL A 196 -11.80 3.33 5.06
N PHE A 197 -11.36 3.32 3.80
CA PHE A 197 -10.31 2.41 3.33
C PHE A 197 -9.22 3.21 2.61
N ILE A 198 -8.02 3.24 3.18
CA ILE A 198 -6.86 3.88 2.56
C ILE A 198 -5.72 2.87 2.54
N GLN A 199 -5.39 2.34 1.36
CA GLN A 199 -4.48 1.20 1.24
C GLN A 199 -3.46 1.32 0.10
N ASN A 200 -2.24 0.84 0.36
CA ASN A 200 -1.13 0.82 -0.60
C ASN A 200 -0.76 2.20 -1.20
N CYS A 201 -1.19 3.30 -0.58
CA CYS A 201 -0.96 4.66 -1.06
C CYS A 201 0.40 5.20 -0.60
N TRP A 202 0.95 6.15 -1.36
CA TRP A 202 2.20 6.83 -1.04
C TRP A 202 1.97 8.32 -0.78
N PHE A 203 2.13 8.71 0.48
CA PHE A 203 2.06 10.08 0.96
C PHE A 203 3.48 10.65 1.09
N LYS A 204 3.75 11.70 0.31
CA LYS A 204 5.07 12.30 0.09
C LYS A 204 5.11 13.76 0.57
N GLY A 205 5.43 13.95 1.85
CA GLY A 205 5.92 15.17 2.48
C GLY A 205 5.17 16.48 2.24
N ALA A 206 4.46 16.98 3.26
CA ALA A 206 4.00 18.37 3.30
C ALA A 206 3.87 18.91 4.74
N THR A 207 3.51 20.18 4.85
CA THR A 207 3.10 20.78 6.13
C THR A 207 1.77 20.20 6.61
N GLY A 208 1.64 19.93 7.91
CA GLY A 208 0.41 19.40 8.50
C GLY A 208 0.34 17.87 8.49
N ALA A 209 -0.86 17.32 8.32
CA ALA A 209 -1.13 15.89 8.42
C ALA A 209 -1.25 15.21 7.06
N ALA A 210 -0.70 14.00 6.91
CA ALA A 210 -0.82 13.23 5.66
C ALA A 210 -2.23 12.65 5.48
N ILE A 211 -2.77 12.05 6.55
CA ILE A 211 -4.14 11.53 6.60
C ILE A 211 -4.82 12.13 7.84
N THR A 212 -5.92 12.85 7.63
CA THR A 212 -6.83 13.30 8.70
C THR A 212 -8.21 12.69 8.48
N ILE A 213 -8.71 11.96 9.47
CA ILE A 213 -10.07 11.41 9.50
C ILE A 213 -10.79 12.01 10.71
N SER A 214 -11.86 12.77 10.50
CA SER A 214 -12.64 13.41 11.57
C SER A 214 -14.08 12.91 11.62
N ARG A 215 -14.71 13.14 12.80
CA ARG A 215 -16.00 12.58 13.27
C ARG A 215 -15.97 11.09 13.60
N GLU A 216 -17.03 10.65 14.29
CA GLU A 216 -17.30 9.26 14.67
C GLU A 216 -17.51 8.38 13.41
N THR A 217 -16.44 7.71 12.99
CA THR A 217 -16.41 6.81 11.82
C THR A 217 -15.49 5.63 12.11
N SER A 218 -15.48 4.62 11.22
CA SER A 218 -14.59 3.46 11.36
C SER A 218 -13.86 3.14 10.07
N GLY A 219 -12.79 2.34 10.13
CA GLY A 219 -12.11 1.94 8.90
C GLY A 219 -10.70 1.41 9.08
N THR A 220 -10.02 1.26 7.95
CA THR A 220 -8.68 0.70 7.83
C THR A 220 -7.76 1.63 7.03
N ILE A 221 -6.62 1.96 7.62
CA ILE A 221 -5.48 2.60 6.96
C ILE A 221 -4.34 1.55 6.95
N ALA A 222 -4.08 0.91 5.81
CA ALA A 222 -3.15 -0.23 5.76
C ALA A 222 -2.13 -0.20 4.63
N HIS A 223 -0.91 -0.68 4.92
CA HIS A 223 0.17 -0.85 3.93
C HIS A 223 0.55 0.44 3.17
N ASN A 224 0.29 1.61 3.75
CA ASN A 224 0.66 2.89 3.17
C ASN A 224 2.11 3.25 3.49
N ARG A 225 2.74 4.01 2.59
CA ARG A 225 4.05 4.65 2.81
C ARG A 225 3.82 6.13 3.07
N ILE A 226 4.23 6.64 4.24
CA ILE A 226 3.99 8.03 4.66
C ILE A 226 5.30 8.65 5.14
N GLU A 227 5.75 9.73 4.50
CA GLU A 227 7.09 10.28 4.73
C GLU A 227 7.07 11.81 4.84
N ASN A 228 7.78 12.37 5.82
CA ASN A 228 8.08 13.81 5.95
C ASN A 228 6.89 14.75 6.25
N TYR A 229 6.01 14.37 7.19
CA TYR A 229 4.86 15.18 7.63
C TYR A 229 4.98 15.69 9.06
N ALA A 230 4.25 16.75 9.43
CA ALA A 230 4.11 17.13 10.83
C ALA A 230 3.33 16.06 11.63
N VAL A 231 2.32 15.44 11.03
CA VAL A 231 1.61 14.25 11.58
C VAL A 231 1.37 13.26 10.45
N SER A 232 1.61 11.96 10.63
CA SER A 232 1.40 11.00 9.53
C SER A 232 -0.06 10.54 9.47
N VAL A 233 -0.62 10.10 10.60
CA VAL A 233 -2.06 9.81 10.73
C VAL A 233 -2.64 10.56 11.93
N SER A 234 -3.75 11.28 11.70
CA SER A 234 -4.49 12.05 12.71
C SER A 234 -5.95 11.58 12.75
N ALA A 235 -6.35 10.97 13.87
CA ALA A 235 -7.68 10.44 14.11
C ALA A 235 -8.24 10.93 15.47
N PRO A 236 -8.74 12.18 15.53
CA PRO A 236 -9.28 12.75 16.76
C PRO A 236 -10.59 12.12 17.24
N GLU A 237 -11.40 11.53 16.36
CA GLU A 237 -12.77 11.06 16.66
C GLU A 237 -13.09 9.69 16.03
N ALA A 238 -12.17 9.10 15.27
CA ALA A 238 -12.43 7.95 14.41
C ALA A 238 -11.85 6.63 14.97
N THR A 239 -12.66 5.57 14.98
CA THR A 239 -12.26 4.23 15.42
C THR A 239 -11.55 3.48 14.29
N LEU A 240 -10.22 3.57 14.25
CA LEU A 240 -9.44 3.09 13.10
C LEU A 240 -8.56 1.88 13.42
N THR A 241 -8.49 0.98 12.44
CA THR A 241 -7.41 0.00 12.30
C THR A 241 -6.30 0.62 11.45
N MET A 242 -5.07 0.64 11.95
CA MET A 242 -3.89 1.13 11.27
C MET A 242 -2.89 -0.03 11.20
N ASP A 243 -2.82 -0.72 10.06
CA ASP A 243 -2.03 -1.96 9.94
C ASP A 243 -0.89 -1.89 8.92
N GLY A 244 0.31 -2.31 9.33
CA GLY A 244 1.41 -2.55 8.39
C GLY A 244 1.87 -1.34 7.58
N ASN A 245 1.64 -0.11 8.06
CA ASN A 245 2.08 1.12 7.39
C ASN A 245 3.57 1.38 7.68
N THR A 246 4.27 1.97 6.71
CA THR A 246 5.65 2.45 6.87
C THR A 246 5.65 3.97 6.96
N ILE A 247 6.08 4.50 8.11
CA ILE A 247 6.05 5.92 8.46
C ILE A 247 7.47 6.42 8.73
N SER A 248 7.88 7.56 8.18
CA SER A 248 9.20 8.15 8.47
C SER A 248 9.29 9.68 8.44
N GLY A 249 10.31 10.21 9.15
CA GLY A 249 10.75 11.60 9.03
C GLY A 249 9.75 12.64 9.53
N CYS A 250 8.93 12.30 10.54
CA CYS A 250 7.70 13.01 10.86
C CYS A 250 7.71 13.75 12.22
N GLY A 251 6.74 14.63 12.48
CA GLY A 251 6.56 15.21 13.82
C GLY A 251 5.93 14.21 14.79
N THR A 252 4.75 13.70 14.46
CA THR A 252 4.11 12.57 15.13
C THR A 252 3.79 11.48 14.12
N GLY A 253 4.10 10.22 14.43
CA GLY A 253 3.71 9.10 13.57
C GLY A 253 2.20 8.95 13.53
N ILE A 254 1.63 8.43 14.61
CA ILE A 254 0.19 8.19 14.74
C ILE A 254 -0.35 8.96 15.95
N ASP A 255 -1.33 9.83 15.74
CA ASP A 255 -2.09 10.56 16.77
C ASP A 255 -3.54 10.03 16.79
N VAL A 256 -3.91 9.33 17.86
CA VAL A 256 -5.23 8.71 18.03
C VAL A 256 -5.89 9.17 19.33
N ARG A 257 -7.17 9.55 19.23
CA ARG A 257 -7.94 10.08 20.37
C ARG A 257 -9.32 9.43 20.55
N ALA A 258 -9.62 8.45 19.72
CA ALA A 258 -10.73 7.51 19.84
C ALA A 258 -10.20 6.07 20.00
N GLU A 259 -11.05 5.05 19.86
CA GLU A 259 -10.61 3.65 19.86
C GLU A 259 -9.64 3.37 18.71
N ALA A 260 -8.62 2.54 18.93
CA ALA A 260 -7.59 2.34 17.91
C ALA A 260 -6.93 0.97 17.96
N TYR A 261 -6.77 0.37 16.78
CA TYR A 261 -6.00 -0.87 16.58
C TYR A 261 -4.80 -0.55 15.70
N VAL A 262 -3.67 -0.22 16.34
CA VAL A 262 -2.42 0.13 15.67
C VAL A 262 -1.52 -1.10 15.66
N THR A 263 -1.40 -1.75 14.51
CA THR A 263 -0.78 -3.08 14.39
C THR A 263 0.30 -3.16 13.32
N ASN A 264 1.40 -3.87 13.59
CA ASN A 264 2.45 -4.20 12.62
C ASN A 264 3.11 -2.99 11.88
N ASN A 265 2.92 -1.74 12.36
CA ASN A 265 3.44 -0.55 11.69
C ASN A 265 4.94 -0.37 11.95
N VAL A 266 5.64 0.26 11.01
CA VAL A 266 7.06 0.57 11.12
C VAL A 266 7.24 2.09 11.08
N ILE A 267 7.61 2.69 12.20
CA ILE A 267 7.71 4.15 12.40
C ILE A 267 9.17 4.50 12.71
N ARG A 268 9.79 5.37 11.90
CA ARG A 268 11.22 5.70 12.03
C ARG A 268 11.51 7.21 11.97
N GLY A 269 12.34 7.70 12.89
CA GLY A 269 12.88 9.06 12.80
C GLY A 269 11.82 10.15 12.92
N CYS A 270 10.80 9.94 13.76
CA CYS A 270 9.77 10.92 14.03
C CYS A 270 10.01 11.67 15.35
N GLY A 271 9.25 12.72 15.67
CA GLY A 271 9.27 13.36 16.99
C GLY A 271 8.75 12.43 18.08
N VAL A 272 7.48 12.04 17.98
CA VAL A 272 6.86 10.96 18.76
C VAL A 272 6.44 9.85 17.81
N GLY A 273 6.63 8.58 18.18
CA GLY A 273 6.23 7.44 17.35
C GLY A 273 4.71 7.26 17.32
N ILE A 274 4.12 6.90 18.45
CA ILE A 274 2.67 6.78 18.63
C ILE A 274 2.25 7.65 19.84
N TYR A 275 1.25 8.50 19.63
CA TYR A 275 0.64 9.34 20.65
C TYR A 275 -0.85 9.01 20.80
N CYS A 276 -1.30 8.72 22.02
CA CYS A 276 -2.69 8.33 22.28
C CYS A 276 -3.31 9.19 23.40
N THR A 277 -4.43 9.86 23.13
CA THR A 277 -5.26 10.54 24.15
C THR A 277 -6.71 10.05 24.05
N SER A 278 -6.90 8.74 24.20
CA SER A 278 -8.18 8.06 23.94
C SER A 278 -9.06 7.92 25.19
N TYR A 279 -10.36 7.82 25.00
CA TYR A 279 -11.35 7.47 26.02
C TYR A 279 -12.06 6.14 25.68
N GLY A 280 -11.35 5.20 25.06
CA GLY A 280 -11.88 3.90 24.65
C GLY A 280 -10.79 2.83 24.56
N SER A 281 -11.07 1.71 23.87
CA SER A 281 -10.11 0.60 23.76
C SER A 281 -8.97 0.91 22.79
N VAL A 282 -7.72 0.74 23.25
CA VAL A 282 -6.51 0.97 22.44
C VAL A 282 -5.63 -0.29 22.43
N ARG A 283 -5.29 -0.77 21.23
CA ARG A 283 -4.39 -1.91 20.99
C ARG A 283 -3.21 -1.47 20.16
N LEU A 284 -2.02 -1.46 20.75
CA LEU A 284 -0.75 -1.17 20.10
C LEU A 284 0.03 -2.49 20.03
N ILE A 285 -0.03 -3.19 18.89
CA ILE A 285 0.47 -4.58 18.78
C ILE A 285 1.52 -4.74 17.66
N ASN A 286 2.66 -5.37 17.96
CA ASN A 286 3.71 -5.71 16.98
C ASN A 286 4.29 -4.53 16.18
N ASN A 287 4.17 -3.29 16.67
CA ASN A 287 4.72 -2.14 15.97
C ASN A 287 6.23 -2.02 16.21
N THR A 288 6.97 -1.52 15.24
CA THR A 288 8.39 -1.19 15.33
C THR A 288 8.56 0.32 15.31
N ILE A 289 8.92 0.92 16.44
CA ILE A 289 9.17 2.35 16.59
C ILE A 289 10.66 2.56 16.88
N LEU A 290 11.37 3.25 15.99
CA LEU A 290 12.81 3.45 16.09
C LEU A 290 13.21 4.91 15.90
N ASN A 291 14.21 5.35 16.66
CA ASN A 291 14.83 6.68 16.51
C ASN A 291 13.82 7.83 16.65
N ALA A 292 12.81 7.72 17.51
CA ALA A 292 11.97 8.89 17.83
C ALA A 292 12.82 9.96 18.54
N SER A 293 12.63 11.26 18.31
CA SER A 293 13.42 12.30 18.99
C SER A 293 12.95 12.57 20.43
N SER A 294 11.72 12.19 20.73
CA SER A 294 11.07 12.16 22.05
C SER A 294 10.71 10.69 22.41
N ASP A 295 9.58 10.47 23.09
CA ASP A 295 9.11 9.13 23.44
C ASP A 295 8.74 8.28 22.21
N GLY A 296 8.94 6.96 22.29
CA GLY A 296 8.52 6.02 21.26
C GLY A 296 7.00 5.82 21.21
N ILE A 297 6.41 5.40 22.33
CA ILE A 297 4.96 5.30 22.55
C ILE A 297 4.59 6.14 23.76
N ASN A 298 3.62 7.04 23.64
CA ASN A 298 3.14 7.88 24.73
C ASN A 298 1.60 7.84 24.76
N VAL A 299 1.06 7.15 25.76
CA VAL A 299 -0.38 7.02 26.03
C VAL A 299 -0.72 7.92 27.21
N GLN A 300 -1.62 8.88 27.01
CA GLN A 300 -2.11 9.83 28.02
C GLN A 300 -3.46 9.41 28.63
N ALA A 301 -4.26 8.70 27.85
CA ALA A 301 -5.54 8.13 28.27
C ALA A 301 -5.92 6.97 27.34
N ALA A 302 -6.59 5.98 27.91
CA ALA A 302 -7.33 4.89 27.27
C ALA A 302 -8.21 4.25 28.36
N ASP A 303 -9.34 3.63 28.01
CA ASP A 303 -10.19 2.93 28.99
C ASP A 303 -9.72 1.47 29.18
N ASP A 304 -9.37 0.82 28.05
CA ASP A 304 -8.69 -0.47 27.98
C ASP A 304 -7.42 -0.32 27.15
N LEU A 305 -6.29 -0.86 27.62
CA LEU A 305 -5.00 -0.70 26.96
C LEU A 305 -4.23 -2.01 26.81
N GLY A 306 -3.95 -2.39 25.56
CA GLY A 306 -3.08 -3.52 25.22
C GLY A 306 -1.86 -3.07 24.43
N VAL A 307 -0.69 -3.06 25.07
CA VAL A 307 0.61 -2.78 24.45
C VAL A 307 1.41 -4.07 24.38
N GLY A 308 1.41 -4.72 23.21
CA GLY A 308 1.85 -6.10 23.02
C GLY A 308 2.87 -6.27 21.90
N GLY A 309 3.98 -7.00 22.10
CA GLY A 309 4.84 -7.40 20.98
C GLY A 309 5.62 -6.28 20.28
N ASN A 310 5.61 -5.04 20.81
CA ASN A 310 6.23 -3.90 20.13
C ASN A 310 7.75 -3.86 20.32
N ILE A 311 8.45 -3.39 19.30
CA ILE A 311 9.87 -3.08 19.31
C ILE A 311 10.00 -1.56 19.43
N VAL A 312 10.57 -1.06 20.51
CA VAL A 312 10.68 0.40 20.75
C VAL A 312 12.10 0.76 21.17
N GLY A 313 12.86 1.44 20.31
CA GLY A 313 14.27 1.68 20.65
C GLY A 313 14.99 2.82 19.97
N SER A 314 16.13 3.15 20.57
CA SER A 314 16.99 4.28 20.21
C SER A 314 16.26 5.64 20.23
N CYS A 315 15.19 5.77 21.03
CA CYS A 315 14.42 7.00 21.14
C CYS A 315 15.10 8.04 22.07
N GLY A 316 14.90 9.32 21.77
CA GLY A 316 15.46 10.46 22.51
C GLY A 316 14.75 10.78 23.82
N GLY A 317 13.54 10.23 24.02
CA GLY A 317 12.82 10.17 25.29
C GLY A 317 12.78 8.75 25.84
N ASN A 318 11.64 8.38 26.43
CA ASN A 318 11.39 7.03 26.96
C ASN A 318 10.96 6.05 25.86
N GLY A 319 10.98 4.75 26.15
CA GLY A 319 10.41 3.75 25.25
C GLY A 319 8.89 3.84 25.20
N ILE A 320 8.24 3.36 26.26
CA ILE A 320 6.77 3.30 26.40
C ILE A 320 6.36 4.08 27.64
N VAL A 321 5.47 5.05 27.48
CA VAL A 321 4.94 5.89 28.56
C VAL A 321 3.43 5.71 28.66
N ILE A 322 2.95 5.48 29.88
CA ILE A 322 1.53 5.32 30.22
C ILE A 322 1.20 6.31 31.33
N TRP A 323 0.49 7.37 30.99
CA TRP A 323 -0.19 8.29 31.91
C TRP A 323 -1.68 7.95 31.94
N GLY A 324 -2.29 8.18 33.10
CA GLY A 324 -3.68 7.89 33.39
C GLY A 324 -4.64 8.96 32.93
N ASN A 325 -5.83 8.49 32.56
CA ASN A 325 -7.00 9.34 32.37
C ASN A 325 -7.25 10.20 33.63
N TYR A 326 -7.55 11.48 33.45
CA TYR A 326 -7.96 12.41 34.52
C TYR A 326 -9.17 11.93 35.33
N SER A 327 -9.97 10.99 34.79
CA SER A 327 -11.09 10.33 35.48
C SER A 327 -10.67 9.28 36.53
N GLY A 328 -9.41 8.79 36.49
CA GLY A 328 -8.93 7.72 37.35
C GLY A 328 -9.47 6.31 37.02
N GLN A 329 -10.14 6.13 35.89
CA GLN A 329 -10.69 4.83 35.46
C GLN A 329 -9.89 4.24 34.30
N TYR A 330 -9.33 3.07 34.55
CA TYR A 330 -8.96 2.07 33.53
C TYR A 330 -9.66 0.77 33.92
N ASN A 331 -10.06 -0.05 32.94
CA ASN A 331 -10.69 -1.34 33.21
C ASN A 331 -9.65 -2.47 33.15
N ASP A 332 -8.95 -2.65 32.02
CA ASP A 332 -7.78 -3.54 31.91
C ASP A 332 -6.58 -2.86 31.21
N VAL A 333 -5.40 -2.91 31.84
CA VAL A 333 -4.15 -2.36 31.25
C VAL A 333 -3.06 -3.42 31.21
N SER A 334 -2.39 -3.52 30.06
CA SER A 334 -1.41 -4.56 29.84
C SER A 334 -0.24 -4.14 28.95
N VAL A 335 0.97 -4.36 29.47
CA VAL A 335 2.25 -4.20 28.76
C VAL A 335 2.90 -5.57 28.71
N ARG A 336 2.77 -6.25 27.56
CA ARG A 336 3.18 -7.65 27.39
C ARG A 336 4.18 -7.82 26.25
N ASN A 337 5.19 -8.67 26.40
CA ASN A 337 5.99 -9.11 25.26
C ASN A 337 6.63 -7.97 24.44
N ASN A 338 6.95 -6.81 25.01
CA ASN A 338 7.62 -5.73 24.26
C ASN A 338 9.14 -5.88 24.39
N THR A 339 9.90 -5.45 23.39
CA THR A 339 11.36 -5.26 23.51
C THR A 339 11.69 -3.79 23.38
N ILE A 340 12.27 -3.22 24.44
CA ILE A 340 12.41 -1.79 24.63
C ILE A 340 13.87 -1.47 24.94
N PHE A 341 14.58 -0.76 24.05
CA PHE A 341 16.04 -0.74 24.11
C PHE A 341 16.71 0.59 23.73
N ASN A 342 17.86 0.89 24.33
CA ASN A 342 18.71 2.05 24.00
C ASN A 342 18.00 3.42 24.03
N ASN A 343 16.88 3.56 24.75
CA ASN A 343 16.18 4.83 24.87
C ASN A 343 16.89 5.74 25.89
N ARG A 344 16.88 7.07 25.66
CA ARG A 344 17.53 8.04 26.58
C ARG A 344 16.77 8.25 27.90
N GLY A 345 15.51 7.85 27.97
CA GLY A 345 14.70 7.80 29.18
C GLY A 345 14.69 6.41 29.83
N SER A 346 13.61 6.09 30.52
CA SER A 346 13.33 4.72 30.97
C SER A 346 12.75 3.89 29.82
N GLY A 347 12.85 2.56 29.92
CA GLY A 347 12.18 1.67 28.97
C GLY A 347 10.65 1.77 29.09
N VAL A 348 10.10 1.47 30.27
CA VAL A 348 8.68 1.71 30.58
C VAL A 348 8.56 2.80 31.67
N VAL A 349 7.68 3.77 31.45
CA VAL A 349 7.26 4.76 32.46
C VAL A 349 5.77 4.60 32.72
N TRP A 350 5.44 4.29 33.97
CA TRP A 350 4.09 4.15 34.48
C TRP A 350 3.76 5.35 35.39
N GLY A 351 3.14 6.36 34.81
CA GLY A 351 3.04 7.70 35.37
C GLY A 351 1.97 7.90 36.44
N VAL A 352 1.10 6.91 36.68
CA VAL A 352 -0.10 7.03 37.54
C VAL A 352 -0.28 5.83 38.46
N GLN A 353 -1.08 5.99 39.52
CA GLN A 353 -1.53 4.84 40.29
C GLN A 353 -2.49 3.99 39.43
N PRO A 354 -2.40 2.65 39.50
CA PRO A 354 -3.18 1.76 38.65
C PRO A 354 -4.66 1.74 39.08
N PRO A 355 -5.57 1.29 38.20
CA PRO A 355 -7.00 1.19 38.54
C PRO A 355 -7.25 0.16 39.65
N THR A 356 -8.50 0.13 40.11
CA THR A 356 -9.03 -0.83 41.08
C THR A 356 -9.14 -2.28 40.59
N TYR A 357 -8.85 -2.59 39.32
CA TYR A 357 -9.24 -3.86 38.67
C TYR A 357 -8.05 -4.72 38.20
N SER A 358 -7.47 -4.49 37.01
CA SER A 358 -6.28 -5.22 36.56
C SER A 358 -5.28 -4.36 35.79
N ALA A 359 -4.01 -4.48 36.19
CA ALA A 359 -2.86 -3.95 35.46
C ALA A 359 -1.76 -5.03 35.42
N MET A 360 -1.12 -5.20 34.27
CA MET A 360 -0.12 -6.25 34.03
C MET A 360 1.11 -5.71 33.29
N VAL A 361 2.30 -6.03 33.77
CA VAL A 361 3.59 -5.77 33.09
C VAL A 361 4.37 -7.07 33.07
N GLN A 362 4.30 -7.81 31.96
CA GLN A 362 4.82 -9.18 31.90
C GLN A 362 5.57 -9.47 30.61
N ASN A 363 6.54 -10.39 30.67
CA ASN A 363 7.21 -10.91 29.48
C ASN A 363 7.93 -9.85 28.63
N ASN A 364 8.25 -8.66 29.15
CA ASN A 364 8.96 -7.62 28.39
C ASN A 364 10.47 -7.77 28.53
N ILE A 365 11.24 -7.25 27.56
CA ILE A 365 12.66 -6.97 27.72
C ILE A 365 12.84 -5.46 27.72
N SER A 366 13.55 -4.94 28.73
CA SER A 366 13.98 -3.54 28.79
C SER A 366 15.50 -3.52 28.89
N PHE A 367 16.18 -3.13 27.82
CA PHE A 367 17.62 -3.32 27.62
C PHE A 367 18.36 -1.98 27.44
N ALA A 368 19.39 -1.74 28.26
CA ALA A 368 20.33 -0.63 28.06
C ALA A 368 19.70 0.76 27.83
N ASN A 369 18.56 1.04 28.49
CA ASN A 369 17.99 2.37 28.51
C ASN A 369 18.75 3.25 29.52
N ALA A 370 18.94 4.54 29.23
CA ALA A 370 19.78 5.45 30.04
C ALA A 370 19.14 5.89 31.38
N SER A 371 18.00 5.30 31.74
CA SER A 371 17.37 5.43 33.05
C SER A 371 16.98 4.04 33.58
N TRP A 372 15.73 3.82 33.98
CA TRP A 372 15.29 2.53 34.54
C TRP A 372 14.70 1.60 33.48
N GLY A 373 14.76 0.29 33.73
CA GLY A 373 14.00 -0.69 32.94
C GLY A 373 12.49 -0.43 33.00
N LEU A 374 11.97 -0.18 34.21
CA LEU A 374 10.60 0.22 34.52
C LEU A 374 10.59 1.27 35.64
N THR A 375 9.93 2.41 35.43
CA THR A 375 9.63 3.40 36.48
C THR A 375 8.13 3.43 36.76
N ALA A 376 7.73 3.41 38.02
CA ALA A 376 6.34 3.58 38.44
C ALA A 376 6.23 4.47 39.69
N GLN A 377 5.04 4.97 40.00
CA GLN A 377 4.81 5.67 41.28
C GLN A 377 4.98 4.69 42.48
N PRO A 378 5.56 5.13 43.61
CA PRO A 378 5.62 4.33 44.83
C PRO A 378 4.24 3.86 45.29
N GLY A 379 4.10 2.55 45.54
CA GLY A 379 2.85 1.94 45.98
C GLY A 379 1.92 1.49 44.85
N THR A 380 2.28 1.72 43.58
CA THR A 380 1.62 1.11 42.41
C THR A 380 1.57 -0.41 42.54
N ARG A 381 0.41 -1.00 42.25
CA ARG A 381 0.16 -2.46 42.29
C ARG A 381 -0.30 -2.98 40.93
N PHE A 382 0.52 -3.79 40.29
CA PHE A 382 0.16 -4.56 39.09
C PHE A 382 0.76 -5.97 39.19
N SER A 383 0.28 -6.89 38.34
CA SER A 383 0.96 -8.16 38.15
C SER A 383 2.23 -7.95 37.33
N LEU A 384 3.38 -8.04 38.00
CA LEU A 384 4.71 -8.04 37.42
C LEU A 384 5.19 -9.50 37.31
N GLY A 385 5.98 -9.83 36.29
CA GLY A 385 6.61 -11.15 36.18
C GLY A 385 7.15 -11.50 34.79
N CYS A 386 8.11 -12.41 34.75
CA CYS A 386 8.78 -12.88 33.53
C CYS A 386 9.39 -11.78 32.65
N ASN A 387 9.69 -10.59 33.18
CA ASN A 387 10.36 -9.54 32.43
C ASN A 387 11.88 -9.68 32.55
N ASP A 388 12.65 -9.16 31.59
CA ASP A 388 14.07 -8.92 31.76
C ASP A 388 14.38 -7.42 31.80
N TRP A 389 15.18 -7.01 32.79
CA TRP A 389 15.52 -5.61 33.08
C TRP A 389 17.03 -5.33 32.93
N PHE A 390 17.72 -6.00 32.00
CA PHE A 390 19.17 -5.98 31.89
C PHE A 390 19.77 -4.65 31.39
N GLY A 391 20.91 -4.27 31.95
CA GLY A 391 21.79 -3.22 31.41
C GLY A 391 21.29 -1.76 31.51
N ASN A 392 20.12 -1.49 32.10
CA ASN A 392 19.59 -0.13 32.24
C ASN A 392 20.39 0.69 33.28
N ASP A 393 20.81 1.91 32.94
CA ASP A 393 21.82 2.69 33.67
C ASP A 393 21.44 3.02 35.12
N ALA A 394 20.18 3.40 35.37
CA ALA A 394 19.71 3.70 36.72
C ALA A 394 19.31 2.43 37.49
N GLY A 395 19.11 1.31 36.79
CA GLY A 395 18.76 0.02 37.34
C GLY A 395 17.46 -0.57 36.77
N ALA A 396 17.04 -1.69 37.33
CA ALA A 396 15.94 -2.48 36.80
C ALA A 396 14.55 -1.83 36.99
N THR A 397 14.16 -1.55 38.25
CA THR A 397 12.82 -1.02 38.58
C THR A 397 12.89 0.12 39.60
N SER A 398 12.05 1.13 39.43
CA SER A 398 11.88 2.26 40.37
C SER A 398 10.42 2.41 40.80
N GLY A 399 10.20 2.70 42.09
CA GLY A 399 8.88 2.82 42.73
C GLY A 399 8.13 1.50 42.96
N VAL A 400 8.49 0.44 42.24
CA VAL A 400 7.98 -0.93 42.40
C VAL A 400 9.12 -1.93 42.59
N GLY A 401 8.86 -2.98 43.38
CA GLY A 401 9.76 -4.13 43.49
C GLY A 401 9.57 -5.09 42.31
N LYS A 402 10.64 -5.76 41.91
CA LYS A 402 10.63 -6.88 40.95
C LYS A 402 9.78 -8.04 41.46
N ASP A 403 9.20 -8.82 40.54
CA ASP A 403 8.70 -10.15 40.89
C ASP A 403 9.84 -11.18 40.97
N SER A 404 9.59 -12.31 41.64
CA SER A 404 10.48 -13.47 41.71
C SER A 404 10.84 -14.10 40.35
N THR A 405 10.01 -13.90 39.33
CA THR A 405 10.21 -14.37 37.95
C THR A 405 10.86 -13.35 37.02
N ASP A 406 11.09 -12.12 37.50
CA ASP A 406 11.82 -11.11 36.72
C ASP A 406 13.33 -11.39 36.74
N LEU A 407 13.97 -11.05 35.62
CA LEU A 407 15.35 -11.33 35.29
C LEU A 407 16.17 -10.04 35.13
N SER A 408 17.48 -10.24 35.03
CA SER A 408 18.45 -9.20 34.71
C SER A 408 19.67 -9.90 34.11
N VAL A 409 19.49 -10.51 32.94
CA VAL A 409 20.49 -11.30 32.21
C VAL A 409 20.61 -10.78 30.78
N ASP A 410 21.80 -10.88 30.18
CA ASP A 410 21.99 -10.43 28.80
C ASP A 410 20.99 -11.13 27.85
N PRO A 411 20.11 -10.39 27.14
CA PRO A 411 19.19 -10.98 26.18
C PRO A 411 19.90 -11.69 25.02
N MET A 412 21.17 -11.37 24.76
CA MET A 412 21.94 -11.86 23.62
C MET A 412 21.19 -11.60 22.31
N PHE A 413 20.86 -10.33 22.05
CA PHE A 413 20.23 -9.93 20.79
C PHE A 413 21.17 -10.14 19.59
N CYS A 414 20.58 -10.32 18.41
CA CYS A 414 21.33 -10.63 17.19
C CYS A 414 22.17 -9.45 16.68
N ASP A 415 21.56 -8.25 16.60
CA ASP A 415 22.27 -7.00 16.32
C ASP A 415 21.45 -5.82 16.88
N VAL A 416 21.89 -5.27 18.01
CA VAL A 416 21.21 -4.12 18.63
C VAL A 416 21.38 -2.84 17.81
N ALA A 417 22.48 -2.68 17.07
CA ALA A 417 22.75 -1.47 16.29
C ALA A 417 21.84 -1.39 15.05
N GLY A 418 21.63 -2.50 14.35
CA GLY A 418 20.64 -2.66 13.27
C GLY A 418 19.19 -2.86 13.74
N ALA A 419 18.92 -2.74 15.05
CA ALA A 419 17.62 -2.99 15.69
C ALA A 419 17.06 -4.43 15.51
N ASP A 420 17.92 -5.43 15.24
CA ASP A 420 17.57 -6.84 15.25
C ASP A 420 17.53 -7.41 16.68
N VAL A 421 16.42 -7.13 17.35
CA VAL A 421 16.14 -7.58 18.72
C VAL A 421 15.56 -9.00 18.79
N ARG A 422 15.82 -9.85 17.79
CA ARG A 422 15.65 -11.30 17.92
C ARG A 422 16.68 -11.84 18.91
N LEU A 423 16.32 -12.93 19.59
CA LEU A 423 17.21 -13.59 20.53
C LEU A 423 18.18 -14.53 19.79
N ASN A 424 19.43 -14.61 20.25
CA ASN A 424 20.35 -15.68 19.90
C ASN A 424 19.85 -17.02 20.45
N SER A 425 20.17 -18.14 19.78
CA SER A 425 19.78 -19.48 20.24
C SER A 425 20.41 -19.90 21.56
N ALA A 426 21.49 -19.23 21.99
CA ALA A 426 22.10 -19.39 23.31
C ALA A 426 21.52 -18.43 24.38
N SER A 427 20.54 -17.59 24.04
CA SER A 427 19.98 -16.60 24.97
C SER A 427 19.37 -17.26 26.22
N PRO A 428 19.68 -16.76 27.44
CA PRO A 428 19.12 -17.28 28.68
C PRO A 428 17.60 -17.10 28.79
N LEU A 429 17.01 -16.22 27.96
CA LEU A 429 15.58 -15.89 27.99
C LEU A 429 14.68 -16.95 27.31
N LEU A 430 15.25 -17.92 26.57
CA LEU A 430 14.46 -18.84 25.74
C LEU A 430 13.76 -19.98 26.49
N ASN A 431 14.20 -20.32 27.70
CA ASN A 431 13.69 -21.50 28.45
C ASN A 431 13.47 -21.19 29.94
N VAL A 432 12.98 -19.98 30.24
CA VAL A 432 12.73 -19.53 31.62
C VAL A 432 11.49 -20.26 32.15
N ALA A 433 11.67 -21.09 33.19
CA ALA A 433 10.62 -21.95 33.71
C ALA A 433 9.41 -21.15 34.22
N GLY A 434 8.21 -21.50 33.74
CA GLY A 434 6.97 -20.80 34.06
C GLY A 434 6.68 -19.56 33.20
N CYS A 435 7.63 -19.11 32.39
CA CYS A 435 7.47 -17.98 31.48
C CYS A 435 7.17 -18.45 30.04
N GLY A 436 6.33 -17.70 29.34
CA GLY A 436 6.23 -17.77 27.87
C GLY A 436 7.43 -17.07 27.20
N GLN A 437 7.29 -16.71 25.91
CA GLN A 437 8.26 -15.86 25.23
C GLN A 437 8.50 -14.58 26.06
N ILE A 438 9.75 -14.15 26.21
CA ILE A 438 10.12 -12.86 26.81
C ILE A 438 10.65 -11.98 25.66
N GLY A 439 10.14 -10.75 25.57
CA GLY A 439 10.39 -9.82 24.47
C GLY A 439 9.42 -9.96 23.29
N ALA A 440 9.56 -9.03 22.35
CA ALA A 440 8.76 -8.92 21.11
C ALA A 440 9.04 -10.05 20.11
N LEU A 441 10.31 -10.42 19.97
CA LEU A 441 10.75 -11.44 19.03
C LEU A 441 11.41 -12.60 19.77
N GLY A 442 11.11 -13.82 19.33
CA GLY A 442 11.79 -15.02 19.81
C GLY A 442 13.19 -15.22 19.21
N VAL A 443 13.68 -16.47 19.26
CA VAL A 443 14.95 -16.86 18.65
C VAL A 443 14.97 -16.60 17.14
N GLY A 444 16.10 -16.13 16.58
CA GLY A 444 16.21 -16.13 15.12
C GLY A 444 17.37 -15.43 14.41
N CYS A 445 18.56 -15.27 15.00
CA CYS A 445 19.68 -14.64 14.31
C CYS A 445 19.95 -15.27 12.94
N GLY A 446 19.81 -14.46 11.88
CA GLY A 446 19.86 -14.86 10.48
C GLY A 446 18.84 -14.06 9.64
N VAL A 447 19.35 -13.19 8.77
CA VAL A 447 18.68 -12.16 7.92
C VAL A 447 17.59 -11.28 8.56
N THR A 448 17.73 -9.96 8.42
CA THR A 448 16.75 -8.93 8.84
C THR A 448 15.93 -8.40 7.65
N PRO A 449 14.66 -7.99 7.85
CA PRO A 449 13.86 -7.38 6.77
C PRO A 449 14.34 -5.98 6.33
N THR A 450 15.20 -5.31 7.10
CA THR A 450 15.64 -3.93 6.83
C THR A 450 16.66 -3.80 5.69
N LEU A 451 17.14 -4.93 5.14
CA LEU A 451 18.29 -4.99 4.24
C LEU A 451 18.02 -4.57 2.78
N VAL A 452 16.78 -4.25 2.38
CA VAL A 452 16.44 -3.96 0.98
C VAL A 452 16.54 -2.47 0.68
N GLN A 453 17.58 -2.05 -0.04
CA GLN A 453 17.74 -0.67 -0.51
C GLN A 453 16.88 -0.38 -1.73
N ARG A 454 16.63 -1.40 -2.56
CA ARG A 454 15.82 -1.28 -3.77
C ARG A 454 15.07 -2.58 -4.03
N PHE A 455 13.78 -2.47 -4.33
CA PHE A 455 13.01 -3.50 -5.00
C PHE A 455 12.04 -2.79 -5.95
N THR A 456 12.12 -3.10 -7.25
CA THR A 456 11.17 -2.59 -8.26
C THR A 456 10.92 -3.66 -9.31
N ALA A 457 9.67 -3.82 -9.74
CA ALA A 457 9.31 -4.75 -10.81
C ALA A 457 8.44 -4.07 -11.86
N GLY A 458 8.61 -4.43 -13.14
CA GLY A 458 7.85 -3.82 -14.23
C GLY A 458 7.85 -4.67 -15.50
N ARG A 459 6.76 -4.61 -16.25
CA ARG A 459 6.60 -5.37 -17.50
C ARG A 459 7.49 -4.78 -18.60
N VAL A 460 8.21 -5.66 -19.29
CA VAL A 460 9.03 -5.37 -20.47
C VAL A 460 8.56 -6.22 -21.65
N SER A 461 9.11 -5.98 -22.83
CA SER A 461 8.73 -6.64 -24.10
C SER A 461 8.78 -8.17 -24.07
N VAL A 462 9.62 -8.72 -23.21
CA VAL A 462 9.99 -10.15 -23.13
C VAL A 462 9.65 -10.81 -21.79
N GLY A 463 8.92 -10.14 -20.89
CA GLY A 463 8.60 -10.67 -19.56
C GLY A 463 8.39 -9.61 -18.49
N ILE A 464 8.61 -9.95 -17.22
CA ILE A 464 8.71 -8.97 -16.12
C ILE A 464 10.17 -8.78 -15.72
N ARG A 465 10.66 -7.55 -15.75
CA ARG A 465 11.98 -7.19 -15.23
C ARG A 465 11.85 -6.75 -13.78
N VAL A 466 12.50 -7.49 -12.90
CA VAL A 466 12.66 -7.22 -11.47
C VAL A 466 14.07 -6.67 -11.26
N ILE A 467 14.20 -5.65 -10.42
CA ILE A 467 15.46 -5.04 -10.01
C ILE A 467 15.47 -5.05 -8.49
N TRP A 468 16.56 -5.54 -7.89
CA TRP A 468 16.73 -5.45 -6.44
C TRP A 468 18.17 -5.17 -6.03
N GLU A 469 18.31 -4.61 -4.85
CA GLU A 469 19.58 -4.22 -4.25
C GLU A 469 19.45 -4.33 -2.74
N VAL A 470 20.46 -4.93 -2.10
CA VAL A 470 20.53 -5.09 -0.65
C VAL A 470 21.68 -4.28 -0.09
N GLU A 471 21.58 -3.94 1.20
CA GLU A 471 22.57 -3.14 1.91
C GLU A 471 23.98 -3.76 1.86
N GLU A 472 25.00 -2.91 1.76
CA GLU A 472 26.40 -3.35 1.71
C GLU A 472 26.77 -4.05 3.03
N GLY A 473 27.11 -5.34 2.95
CA GLY A 473 27.33 -6.20 4.12
C GLY A 473 26.16 -7.11 4.50
N ALA A 474 25.01 -7.01 3.82
CA ALA A 474 23.90 -7.95 3.97
C ALA A 474 24.32 -9.40 3.66
N THR A 475 24.24 -10.31 4.63
CA THR A 475 24.58 -11.73 4.45
C THR A 475 23.35 -12.62 4.45
N ALA A 476 23.23 -13.47 3.42
CA ALA A 476 22.24 -14.52 3.31
C ALA A 476 22.83 -15.69 2.52
N THR A 477 22.49 -16.94 2.87
CA THR A 477 22.91 -18.12 2.09
C THR A 477 22.27 -18.18 0.70
N ALA A 478 21.08 -17.59 0.53
CA ALA A 478 20.45 -17.37 -0.77
C ALA A 478 19.47 -16.18 -0.71
N ILE A 479 19.32 -15.47 -1.84
CA ILE A 479 18.26 -14.48 -2.06
C ILE A 479 17.62 -14.75 -3.43
N TRP A 480 16.29 -14.85 -3.46
CA TRP A 480 15.50 -15.10 -4.66
C TRP A 480 14.21 -14.28 -4.67
N VAL A 481 13.64 -14.15 -5.86
CA VAL A 481 12.33 -13.57 -6.09
C VAL A 481 11.29 -14.69 -6.12
N GLU A 482 10.13 -14.45 -5.50
CA GLU A 482 8.94 -15.29 -5.63
C GLU A 482 7.80 -14.53 -6.30
N ARG A 483 6.89 -15.27 -6.93
CA ARG A 483 5.74 -14.78 -7.70
C ARG A 483 4.45 -15.48 -7.29
N ALA A 484 3.36 -14.72 -7.18
CA ALA A 484 1.99 -15.20 -6.99
C ALA A 484 1.02 -14.47 -7.95
N GLU A 485 -0.18 -15.01 -8.20
CA GLU A 485 -1.26 -14.32 -8.95
C GLU A 485 -2.22 -13.55 -8.02
N GLY A 486 -2.03 -13.62 -6.70
CA GLY A 486 -2.77 -12.85 -5.69
C GLY A 486 -2.23 -13.04 -4.28
N LEU A 487 -2.48 -12.07 -3.38
CA LEU A 487 -2.00 -12.12 -1.99
C LEU A 487 -2.79 -13.08 -1.08
N ASN A 488 -4.10 -13.22 -1.31
CA ASN A 488 -4.99 -13.93 -0.40
C ASN A 488 -5.08 -15.43 -0.75
N GLY A 489 -4.37 -16.27 0.00
CA GLY A 489 -4.51 -17.73 -0.01
C GLY A 489 -3.92 -18.45 -1.23
N GLN A 490 -3.25 -17.75 -2.15
CA GLN A 490 -2.55 -18.36 -3.28
C GLN A 490 -1.09 -18.72 -2.94
N ALA A 491 -0.58 -19.75 -3.60
CA ALA A 491 0.78 -20.23 -3.40
C ALA A 491 1.79 -19.31 -4.10
N TRP A 492 2.78 -18.86 -3.34
CA TRP A 492 3.99 -18.23 -3.89
C TRP A 492 4.87 -19.29 -4.53
N THR A 493 5.43 -18.98 -5.69
CA THR A 493 6.29 -19.86 -6.48
C THR A 493 7.60 -19.15 -6.80
N GLN A 494 8.71 -19.87 -6.93
CA GLN A 494 9.95 -19.28 -7.44
C GLN A 494 9.96 -19.40 -8.98
N PRO A 495 9.73 -18.32 -9.74
CA PRO A 495 9.82 -18.35 -11.20
C PRO A 495 11.25 -18.60 -11.68
N VAL A 496 11.38 -19.03 -12.95
CA VAL A 496 12.68 -19.14 -13.62
C VAL A 496 13.10 -17.74 -14.07
N MET A 497 14.19 -17.23 -13.51
CA MET A 497 14.71 -15.88 -13.76
C MET A 497 16.02 -15.91 -14.56
N GLU A 498 16.11 -15.06 -15.59
CA GLU A 498 17.40 -14.69 -16.20
C GLU A 498 18.04 -13.58 -15.36
N ARG A 499 19.12 -13.89 -14.63
CA ARG A 499 19.81 -12.97 -13.70
C ARG A 499 21.05 -12.33 -14.33
N SER A 500 21.21 -11.01 -14.19
CA SER A 500 22.47 -10.29 -14.32
C SER A 500 22.76 -9.46 -13.06
N ILE A 501 24.02 -9.10 -12.85
CA ILE A 501 24.48 -8.33 -11.69
C ILE A 501 25.43 -7.24 -12.20
N GLU A 502 25.14 -5.98 -11.87
CA GLU A 502 25.93 -4.81 -12.25
C GLU A 502 26.08 -3.89 -11.04
N GLY A 503 27.31 -3.69 -10.54
CA GLY A 503 27.60 -2.71 -9.50
C GLY A 503 26.93 -2.94 -8.14
N GLY A 504 26.47 -4.16 -7.82
CA GLY A 504 25.72 -4.47 -6.60
C GLY A 504 24.21 -4.58 -6.83
N THR A 505 23.67 -3.87 -7.82
CA THR A 505 22.28 -4.07 -8.28
C THR A 505 22.14 -5.41 -8.99
N VAL A 506 21.12 -6.18 -8.62
CA VAL A 506 20.71 -7.42 -9.29
C VAL A 506 19.50 -7.14 -10.18
N VAL A 507 19.55 -7.65 -11.41
CA VAL A 507 18.49 -7.54 -12.41
C VAL A 507 18.05 -8.94 -12.80
N GLU A 508 16.77 -9.23 -12.69
CA GLU A 508 16.19 -10.53 -12.98
C GLU A 508 15.01 -10.39 -13.97
N LEU A 509 14.97 -11.22 -15.00
CA LEU A 509 13.90 -11.24 -16.00
C LEU A 509 13.10 -12.55 -15.92
N ASP A 510 11.81 -12.43 -15.60
CA ASP A 510 10.83 -13.51 -15.67
C ASP A 510 10.18 -13.54 -17.06
N ARG A 511 10.65 -14.43 -17.95
CA ARG A 511 10.02 -14.67 -19.25
C ARG A 511 8.77 -15.56 -19.19
N SER A 512 8.54 -16.23 -18.05
CA SER A 512 7.40 -17.15 -17.88
C SER A 512 6.11 -16.43 -17.48
N ALA A 513 6.20 -15.15 -17.13
CA ALA A 513 5.08 -14.29 -16.79
C ALA A 513 4.20 -13.97 -18.01
N LEU A 514 2.98 -14.51 -18.02
CA LEU A 514 2.05 -14.34 -19.13
C LEU A 514 1.61 -12.86 -19.32
N PRO A 515 1.35 -12.42 -20.57
CA PRO A 515 1.01 -11.04 -20.93
C PRO A 515 -0.46 -10.65 -20.68
N ASP A 516 -1.21 -11.51 -19.99
CA ASP A 516 -2.61 -11.32 -19.58
C ASP A 516 -2.80 -11.56 -18.07
N ARG A 517 -1.71 -11.73 -17.32
CA ARG A 517 -1.73 -12.12 -15.89
C ARG A 517 -1.07 -11.10 -14.98
N THR A 518 -1.84 -10.64 -14.01
CA THR A 518 -1.35 -9.80 -12.92
C THR A 518 -0.57 -10.68 -11.95
N TYR A 519 0.63 -10.24 -11.60
CA TYR A 519 1.54 -10.95 -10.72
C TYR A 519 1.96 -10.06 -9.56
N TRP A 520 2.05 -10.67 -8.38
CA TRP A 520 2.76 -10.11 -7.25
C TRP A 520 4.16 -10.70 -7.22
N TYR A 521 5.19 -9.87 -7.08
CA TYR A 521 6.57 -10.31 -6.89
C TYR A 521 7.07 -9.90 -5.51
N ARG A 522 7.68 -10.82 -4.75
CA ARG A 522 8.29 -10.53 -3.44
C ARG A 522 9.74 -10.97 -3.40
N LEU A 523 10.55 -10.30 -2.58
CA LEU A 523 11.94 -10.68 -2.36
C LEU A 523 12.05 -11.55 -1.10
N VAL A 524 12.78 -12.66 -1.19
CA VAL A 524 12.89 -13.67 -0.13
C VAL A 524 14.34 -14.08 0.07
N ALA A 525 14.75 -14.25 1.32
CA ALA A 525 16.08 -14.72 1.69
C ALA A 525 16.02 -16.02 2.49
N ARG A 526 17.11 -16.79 2.41
CA ARG A 526 17.37 -17.95 3.27
C ARG A 526 18.68 -17.74 3.99
N ASP A 527 18.65 -17.97 5.29
CA ASP A 527 19.85 -18.06 6.12
C ASP A 527 19.64 -19.04 7.26
N GLY A 528 20.68 -19.83 7.62
CA GLY A 528 20.60 -20.89 8.63
C GLY A 528 19.49 -21.94 8.42
N GLY A 529 18.92 -22.04 7.21
CA GLY A 529 17.74 -22.88 6.91
C GLY A 529 16.38 -22.21 7.12
N LYS A 530 16.33 -21.01 7.74
CA LYS A 530 15.13 -20.18 7.84
C LYS A 530 14.86 -19.44 6.53
N VAL A 531 13.60 -19.32 6.14
CA VAL A 531 13.15 -18.55 4.98
C VAL A 531 12.40 -17.30 5.47
N THR A 532 12.80 -16.12 5.00
CA THR A 532 12.29 -14.82 5.44
C THR A 532 11.91 -13.99 4.22
N VAL A 533 10.69 -13.45 4.19
CA VAL A 533 10.29 -12.44 3.20
C VAL A 533 10.95 -11.12 3.58
N LEU A 534 11.70 -10.52 2.66
CA LEU A 534 12.40 -9.25 2.85
C LEU A 534 11.53 -8.04 2.47
N ASP A 535 10.69 -8.18 1.44
CA ASP A 535 9.73 -7.17 1.00
C ASP A 535 8.37 -7.86 0.77
N PRO A 536 7.24 -7.33 1.28
CA PRO A 536 5.94 -8.00 1.24
C PRO A 536 5.37 -8.17 -0.19
N GLY A 537 5.79 -7.36 -1.15
CA GLY A 537 5.59 -7.62 -2.57
C GLY A 537 5.06 -6.46 -3.40
N ILE A 538 5.48 -6.43 -4.67
CA ILE A 538 5.14 -5.44 -5.68
C ILE A 538 4.12 -6.02 -6.66
N LEU A 539 3.03 -5.30 -6.86
CA LEU A 539 2.03 -5.58 -7.90
C LEU A 539 2.56 -5.23 -9.29
N VAL A 540 2.48 -6.18 -10.22
CA VAL A 540 2.85 -6.01 -11.63
C VAL A 540 1.68 -6.50 -12.49
N GLU A 541 0.96 -5.57 -13.11
CA GLU A 541 -0.31 -5.87 -13.77
C GLU A 541 -0.18 -6.75 -15.03
N ALA A 542 -1.29 -7.43 -15.34
CA ALA A 542 -1.52 -8.22 -16.54
C ALA A 542 -0.98 -7.56 -17.79
N GLN A 543 -1.31 -6.29 -17.98
CA GLN A 543 -0.90 -5.51 -19.12
C GLN A 543 -0.51 -4.11 -18.66
N ALA A 544 0.77 -3.77 -18.80
CA ALA A 544 1.04 -2.47 -19.42
C ALA A 544 0.32 -2.52 -20.77
N ARG A 545 -0.76 -1.73 -20.93
CA ARG A 545 -1.67 -1.81 -22.09
C ARG A 545 -0.85 -1.86 -23.37
N LEU A 546 -1.03 -2.91 -24.17
CA LEU A 546 -0.35 -3.02 -25.47
C LEU A 546 -0.70 -1.78 -26.30
N ALA A 547 0.27 -0.90 -26.48
CA ALA A 547 0.16 0.28 -27.34
C ALA A 547 0.77 -0.04 -28.71
N PHE A 548 0.43 0.75 -29.72
CA PHE A 548 1.24 0.80 -30.93
C PHE A 548 2.52 1.59 -30.64
N GLY A 549 3.69 1.01 -30.87
CA GLY A 549 4.96 1.74 -30.75
C GLY A 549 6.21 0.93 -31.12
N LEU A 550 7.34 1.61 -31.33
CA LEU A 550 8.67 1.03 -31.42
C LEU A 550 9.16 0.69 -30.00
N VAL A 551 9.38 -0.60 -29.76
CA VAL A 551 9.78 -1.15 -28.46
C VAL A 551 11.30 -1.12 -28.30
N GLU A 552 12.02 -1.64 -29.29
CA GLU A 552 13.50 -1.64 -29.31
C GLU A 552 13.98 -1.47 -30.74
N VAL A 553 15.05 -0.68 -30.95
CA VAL A 553 15.70 -0.54 -32.26
C VAL A 553 17.22 -0.53 -32.04
N GLY A 554 17.90 -1.62 -32.37
CA GLY A 554 19.32 -1.77 -32.07
C GLY A 554 19.99 -3.02 -32.66
N PRO A 555 21.32 -3.17 -32.49
CA PRO A 555 22.22 -2.25 -31.77
C PRO A 555 22.43 -0.92 -32.50
N SER A 556 22.64 0.15 -31.74
CA SER A 556 22.99 1.48 -32.25
C SER A 556 23.82 2.24 -31.19
N PRO A 557 25.11 2.55 -31.45
CA PRO A 557 25.86 2.27 -32.67
C PRO A 557 26.06 0.77 -32.96
N GLY A 558 26.17 0.39 -34.24
CA GLY A 558 26.47 -0.99 -34.63
C GLY A 558 26.84 -1.15 -36.11
N SER A 559 27.61 -2.19 -36.45
CA SER A 559 27.98 -2.52 -37.83
C SER A 559 27.11 -3.63 -38.46
N GLY A 560 26.60 -4.56 -37.63
CA GLY A 560 25.74 -5.67 -38.04
C GLY A 560 24.27 -5.29 -38.33
N PRO A 561 23.39 -6.32 -38.49
CA PRO A 561 21.95 -6.12 -38.66
C PRO A 561 21.31 -5.41 -37.48
N VAL A 562 20.29 -4.59 -37.76
CA VAL A 562 19.52 -3.85 -36.76
C VAL A 562 18.17 -4.53 -36.57
N ARG A 563 17.93 -5.05 -35.36
CA ARG A 563 16.61 -5.52 -34.92
C ARG A 563 15.70 -4.33 -34.66
N ILE A 564 14.44 -4.48 -35.04
CA ILE A 564 13.36 -3.51 -34.90
C ILE A 564 12.20 -4.27 -34.26
N ALA A 565 12.08 -4.18 -32.93
CA ALA A 565 10.95 -4.69 -32.18
C ALA A 565 9.87 -3.61 -32.06
N PHE A 566 8.61 -3.98 -32.27
CA PHE A 566 7.47 -3.07 -32.29
C PHE A 566 6.23 -3.77 -31.74
N SER A 567 5.33 -3.02 -31.12
CA SER A 567 4.07 -3.53 -30.58
C SER A 567 2.88 -3.02 -31.37
N LEU A 568 1.82 -3.85 -31.39
CA LEU A 568 0.51 -3.53 -31.94
C LEU A 568 -0.56 -3.76 -30.86
N ALA A 569 -1.40 -2.76 -30.61
CA ALA A 569 -2.54 -2.89 -29.69
C ALA A 569 -3.61 -3.85 -30.24
N SER A 570 -3.76 -3.90 -31.55
CA SER A 570 -4.68 -4.77 -32.29
C SER A 570 -4.10 -5.14 -33.65
N ALA A 571 -4.57 -6.23 -34.26
CA ALA A 571 -4.11 -6.64 -35.59
C ALA A 571 -4.38 -5.53 -36.61
N SER A 572 -3.33 -5.04 -37.29
CA SER A 572 -3.37 -3.75 -37.99
C SER A 572 -2.39 -3.69 -39.17
N ALA A 573 -2.72 -2.85 -40.16
CA ALA A 573 -1.84 -2.55 -41.29
C ALA A 573 -0.73 -1.57 -40.88
N ILE A 574 0.53 -1.92 -41.18
CA ILE A 574 1.72 -1.17 -40.77
C ILE A 574 2.72 -0.95 -41.92
N GLU A 575 3.62 0.01 -41.72
CA GLU A 575 4.81 0.22 -42.57
C GLU A 575 6.03 0.45 -41.67
N ILE A 576 7.09 -0.34 -41.83
CA ILE A 576 8.41 -0.07 -41.24
C ILE A 576 9.38 0.27 -42.37
N ASP A 577 9.91 1.48 -42.34
CA ASP A 577 10.81 2.06 -43.35
C ASP A 577 12.10 2.55 -42.69
N VAL A 578 13.22 2.49 -43.41
CA VAL A 578 14.50 3.09 -42.99
C VAL A 578 14.87 4.21 -43.96
N PHE A 579 15.31 5.35 -43.44
CA PHE A 579 15.69 6.55 -44.21
C PHE A 579 17.13 6.99 -43.91
N ASP A 580 17.80 7.62 -44.89
CA ASP A 580 19.03 8.38 -44.66
C ASP A 580 18.75 9.80 -44.12
N ILE A 581 19.81 10.55 -43.78
CA ILE A 581 19.68 11.93 -43.29
C ILE A 581 19.09 12.91 -44.31
N GLN A 582 19.11 12.58 -45.60
CA GLN A 582 18.47 13.36 -46.67
C GLN A 582 16.97 13.01 -46.81
N GLY A 583 16.43 12.11 -45.98
CA GLY A 583 15.03 11.69 -46.03
C GLY A 583 14.72 10.72 -47.18
N ARG A 584 15.73 10.15 -47.85
CA ARG A 584 15.54 9.14 -48.89
C ARG A 584 15.35 7.77 -48.22
N ARG A 585 14.32 7.03 -48.64
CA ARG A 585 14.02 5.70 -48.10
C ARG A 585 15.04 4.67 -48.59
N VAL A 586 15.90 4.19 -47.71
CA VAL A 586 16.96 3.22 -48.00
C VAL A 586 16.50 1.77 -47.87
N ALA A 587 15.53 1.45 -47.00
CA ALA A 587 14.96 0.09 -46.84
C ALA A 587 13.49 0.14 -46.40
N SER A 588 12.81 -1.01 -46.41
CA SER A 588 11.43 -1.18 -45.91
C SER A 588 11.25 -2.57 -45.27
N PRO A 589 11.72 -2.78 -44.02
CA PRO A 589 11.77 -4.09 -43.38
C PRO A 589 10.41 -4.76 -43.11
N ALA A 590 9.31 -4.00 -42.99
CA ALA A 590 7.97 -4.56 -42.81
C ALA A 590 6.90 -3.74 -43.55
N HIS A 591 5.88 -4.42 -44.08
CA HIS A 591 4.67 -3.79 -44.60
C HIS A 591 3.49 -4.77 -44.51
N GLY A 592 2.26 -4.27 -44.60
CA GLY A 592 1.03 -5.08 -44.61
C GLY A 592 0.40 -5.24 -43.23
N THR A 593 -0.57 -6.17 -43.11
CA THR A 593 -1.29 -6.42 -41.85
C THR A 593 -0.53 -7.39 -40.96
N TRP A 594 -0.27 -6.99 -39.72
CA TRP A 594 0.42 -7.79 -38.70
C TRP A 594 -0.51 -8.06 -37.51
N PRO A 595 -0.38 -9.21 -36.81
CA PRO A 595 -1.20 -9.54 -35.65
C PRO A 595 -0.87 -8.65 -34.44
N ALA A 596 -1.81 -8.59 -33.49
CA ALA A 596 -1.62 -7.87 -32.21
C ALA A 596 -0.45 -8.44 -31.40
N GLY A 597 0.08 -7.65 -30.47
CA GLY A 597 1.23 -8.01 -29.62
C GLY A 597 2.56 -7.46 -30.10
N THR A 598 3.64 -7.91 -29.47
CA THR A 598 5.03 -7.53 -29.83
C THR A 598 5.52 -8.40 -30.99
N GLN A 599 6.12 -7.75 -31.98
CA GLN A 599 6.65 -8.31 -33.22
C GLN A 599 8.10 -7.84 -33.41
N GLU A 600 8.89 -8.55 -34.23
CA GLU A 600 10.25 -8.14 -34.58
C GLU A 600 10.51 -8.32 -36.08
N VAL A 601 11.23 -7.36 -36.67
CA VAL A 601 11.88 -7.50 -37.99
C VAL A 601 13.32 -7.03 -37.93
N ALA A 602 14.14 -7.45 -38.89
CA ALA A 602 15.53 -7.03 -39.00
C ALA A 602 15.79 -6.22 -40.28
N TRP A 603 16.60 -5.17 -40.16
CA TRP A 603 17.27 -4.54 -41.30
C TRP A 603 18.71 -5.06 -41.38
N ASP A 604 19.06 -5.72 -42.48
CA ASP A 604 20.38 -6.32 -42.73
C ASP A 604 21.49 -5.30 -43.03
N GLY A 605 21.17 -4.00 -43.02
CA GLY A 605 22.10 -2.94 -43.36
C GLY A 605 22.31 -2.74 -44.86
N ARG A 606 21.46 -3.30 -45.74
CA ARG A 606 21.48 -3.05 -47.19
C ARG A 606 20.47 -1.98 -47.61
N THR A 607 20.80 -1.29 -48.70
CA THR A 607 19.89 -0.37 -49.38
C THR A 607 18.97 -1.12 -50.35
N ARG A 608 17.93 -0.44 -50.87
CA ARG A 608 17.03 -0.93 -51.93
C ARG A 608 17.72 -1.43 -53.21
N SER A 609 18.98 -1.06 -53.47
CA SER A 609 19.78 -1.59 -54.59
C SER A 609 20.67 -2.77 -54.20
N GLY A 610 20.49 -3.35 -53.01
CA GLY A 610 21.26 -4.49 -52.49
C GLY A 610 22.66 -4.15 -51.98
N GLN A 611 23.11 -2.90 -52.14
CA GLN A 611 24.42 -2.43 -51.68
C GLN A 611 24.42 -2.20 -50.17
N SER A 612 25.56 -2.40 -49.52
CA SER A 612 25.73 -2.06 -48.10
C SER A 612 25.47 -0.57 -47.88
N ALA A 613 24.58 -0.22 -46.97
CA ALA A 613 24.34 1.17 -46.59
C ALA A 613 25.58 1.72 -45.86
N PRO A 614 26.09 2.92 -46.20
CA PRO A 614 27.28 3.50 -45.57
C PRO A 614 27.19 3.63 -44.05
N ALA A 615 28.33 3.80 -43.37
CA ALA A 615 28.32 4.30 -41.99
C ALA A 615 27.71 5.72 -41.94
N GLY A 616 26.95 6.00 -40.89
CA GLY A 616 26.20 7.24 -40.75
C GLY A 616 24.92 7.08 -39.93
N LEU A 617 24.16 8.18 -39.85
CA LEU A 617 22.89 8.27 -39.15
C LEU A 617 21.75 7.85 -40.08
N TYR A 618 20.86 6.99 -39.60
CA TYR A 618 19.63 6.58 -40.27
C TYR A 618 18.42 6.81 -39.35
N LEU A 619 17.23 6.82 -39.94
CA LEU A 619 15.96 6.95 -39.23
C LEU A 619 15.05 5.77 -39.57
N VAL A 620 14.74 4.94 -38.58
CA VAL A 620 13.65 3.96 -38.65
C VAL A 620 12.33 4.69 -38.39
N ARG A 621 11.33 4.45 -39.24
CA ARG A 621 9.96 4.94 -39.09
C ARG A 621 9.01 3.75 -39.08
N TYR A 622 8.12 3.71 -38.10
CA TYR A 622 7.04 2.73 -37.98
C TYR A 622 5.70 3.48 -38.09
N ARG A 623 4.86 3.18 -39.07
CA ARG A 623 3.47 3.68 -39.19
C ARG A 623 2.49 2.57 -38.85
N TYR A 624 1.38 2.96 -38.22
CA TYR A 624 0.28 2.10 -37.78
C TYR A 624 -1.03 2.91 -37.79
N PRO A 625 -2.22 2.30 -37.61
CA PRO A 625 -3.47 3.03 -37.60
C PRO A 625 -3.50 4.03 -36.44
N GLY A 626 -3.72 5.31 -36.78
CA GLY A 626 -3.76 6.40 -35.79
C GLY A 626 -2.39 6.97 -35.37
N GLY A 627 -1.24 6.50 -35.89
CA GLY A 627 0.05 7.08 -35.49
C GLY A 627 1.29 6.65 -36.28
N GLN A 628 2.43 7.19 -35.83
CA GLN A 628 3.75 6.77 -36.32
C GLN A 628 4.82 7.02 -35.26
N ASP A 629 5.78 6.11 -35.16
CA ASP A 629 6.98 6.22 -34.35
C ASP A 629 8.24 6.40 -35.20
N ARG A 630 9.28 6.99 -34.59
CA ARG A 630 10.57 7.24 -35.25
C ARG A 630 11.73 7.03 -34.28
N ARG A 631 12.75 6.28 -34.70
CA ARG A 631 14.02 6.10 -33.96
C ARG A 631 15.22 6.37 -34.86
N ARG A 632 16.20 7.11 -34.33
CA ARG A 632 17.50 7.31 -34.96
C ARG A 632 18.40 6.13 -34.63
N ILE A 633 19.16 5.66 -35.60
CA ILE A 633 20.20 4.64 -35.43
C ILE A 633 21.50 5.10 -36.07
N VAL A 634 22.64 4.75 -35.47
CA VAL A 634 23.97 5.02 -36.01
C VAL A 634 24.57 3.72 -36.51
N ARG A 635 24.92 3.66 -37.80
CA ARG A 635 25.75 2.56 -38.32
C ARG A 635 27.22 2.98 -38.37
N VAL A 636 28.07 2.06 -37.95
CA VAL A 636 29.54 2.12 -38.10
C VAL A 636 29.97 1.04 -39.10
N GLN A 637 31.19 1.15 -39.65
CA GLN A 637 31.75 0.12 -40.54
C GLN A 637 32.15 -1.12 -39.74
#